data_AF-A0A1G2SBS9-F1
#
_entry.id   AF-A0A1G2SBS9-F1
#
_cell.length_a   1.000
_cell.length_b   1.000
_cell.length_c   1.000
_cell.angle_alpha   90.00
_cell.angle_beta   90.00
_cell.angle_gamma   90.00
#
_symmetry.space_group_name_H-M   'P 1'
#
loop_
_entity.id
_entity.type
_entity.pdbx_description
1 polymer ?
#
loop_
_entity_poly.entity_id
_entity_poly.type
_entity_poly.pdbx_seq_one_letter_code
_entity_poly.pdbx_strand_id
1 'polypeptide(L)'
;MIDKNNSNSQIKNDWLLDYRKKVTSQFGEDGIIEKIFSIIGETNKWCVELGALNGVHDSNVWDLLNNKGWSGVLIEADITNYKKLQALYEGKKNIACVNEFVSFEGEHSLDKIFSHTQIPKEFDLLSLDIDGNEYHLWESLVNYSPRVAIIEFNPSIPNDIDFVQPRDMNIFQGSSLLSLFRMGKQKGYELVCVVGVNAIFVKKELFPMFGIKNNSPESLYTDKSAYTRLFQLYDGTLVLSGCDTLLWHKKKIRSEDIQIVPRRKRYYPAKIDERKVIRSLKDTVRRLPLYPLLLKFRNWRFYG
;
A
#
# COMPACT_ATOMS: atom_id res chain seq x y z
N MET A 1 44.83 2.92 26.24
CA MET A 1 44.42 1.74 25.45
C MET A 1 43.18 2.14 24.69
N ILE A 2 43.28 2.11 23.36
CA ILE A 2 42.21 2.51 22.43
C ILE A 2 41.28 1.31 22.31
N ASP A 3 40.06 1.42 22.85
CA ASP A 3 39.02 0.42 22.57
C ASP A 3 38.42 0.69 21.18
N LYS A 4 39.02 0.00 20.22
CA LYS A 4 38.44 -0.29 18.92
C LYS A 4 37.27 -1.25 19.12
N ASN A 5 36.07 -0.73 19.28
CA ASN A 5 34.84 -1.44 18.94
C ASN A 5 33.95 -0.53 18.09
N ASN A 6 34.45 -0.24 16.89
CA ASN A 6 33.68 0.36 15.82
C ASN A 6 32.85 -0.76 15.18
N SER A 7 31.72 -1.12 15.79
CA SER A 7 30.75 -2.01 15.14
C SER A 7 30.11 -1.23 14.00
N ASN A 8 30.57 -1.51 12.80
CA ASN A 8 30.00 -1.08 11.53
C ASN A 8 28.63 -1.75 11.30
N SER A 9 27.71 -1.67 12.27
CA SER A 9 26.33 -2.08 12.07
C SER A 9 25.69 -1.05 11.16
N GLN A 10 25.62 -1.39 9.87
CA GLN A 10 24.88 -0.60 8.91
C GLN A 10 23.45 -0.40 9.45
N ILE A 11 23.08 0.85 9.72
CA ILE A 11 21.71 1.21 10.14
C ILE A 11 20.76 0.65 9.08
N LYS A 12 19.80 -0.18 9.50
CA LYS A 12 18.80 -0.73 8.60
C LYS A 12 17.94 0.42 8.05
N ASN A 13 17.46 0.31 6.83
CA ASN A 13 16.64 1.37 6.24
C ASN A 13 15.29 1.55 6.98
N ASP A 14 14.79 0.50 7.62
CA ASP A 14 13.52 0.43 8.34
C ASP A 14 13.63 0.68 9.86
N TRP A 15 14.74 1.30 10.32
CA TRP A 15 15.06 1.48 11.75
C TRP A 15 13.97 2.22 12.56
N LEU A 16 13.12 3.03 11.92
CA LEU A 16 11.99 3.68 12.59
C LEU A 16 11.02 2.68 13.22
N LEU A 17 10.94 1.44 12.71
CA LEU A 17 10.08 0.38 13.26
C LEU A 17 10.47 -0.05 14.68
N ASP A 18 11.70 0.23 15.12
CA ASP A 18 12.17 -0.05 16.48
C ASP A 18 11.53 0.89 17.52
N TYR A 19 10.89 1.98 17.06
CA TYR A 19 10.22 2.97 17.92
C TYR A 19 8.71 2.76 18.02
N ARG A 20 8.18 1.64 17.51
CA ARG A 20 6.75 1.33 17.61
C ARG A 20 6.30 1.32 19.06
N LYS A 21 5.22 2.06 19.32
CA LYS A 21 4.50 2.08 20.59
C LYS A 21 3.04 2.29 20.27
N LYS A 22 2.16 1.55 20.95
CA LYS A 22 0.71 1.63 20.77
C LYS A 22 0.09 2.31 21.99
N VAL A 23 -0.52 3.47 21.77
CA VAL A 23 -1.47 4.12 22.68
C VAL A 23 -2.88 3.83 22.15
N THR A 24 -3.15 4.23 20.91
CA THR A 24 -4.41 3.98 20.20
C THR A 24 -4.21 3.41 18.81
N SER A 25 -3.12 3.76 18.12
CA SER A 25 -2.84 3.38 16.73
C SER A 25 -2.84 1.87 16.48
N GLN A 26 -3.11 1.45 15.24
CA GLN A 26 -3.30 0.03 14.94
C GLN A 26 -2.03 -0.80 15.11
N PHE A 27 -0.90 -0.33 14.56
CA PHE A 27 0.36 -1.07 14.43
C PHE A 27 1.55 -0.44 15.18
N GLY A 28 1.30 0.61 15.97
CA GLY A 28 2.31 1.28 16.79
C GLY A 28 2.85 2.58 16.18
N GLU A 29 2.07 3.20 15.30
CA GLU A 29 2.31 4.49 14.68
C GLU A 29 2.57 5.57 15.72
N ASP A 30 1.93 5.56 16.90
CA ASP A 30 2.08 6.60 17.93
C ASP A 30 3.56 6.86 18.27
N GLY A 31 4.33 5.79 18.48
CA GLY A 31 5.76 5.90 18.78
C GLY A 31 6.63 6.28 17.58
N ILE A 32 6.25 5.87 16.36
CA ILE A 32 6.93 6.26 15.13
C ILE A 32 6.72 7.75 14.85
N ILE A 33 5.49 8.25 15.02
CA ILE A 33 5.13 9.65 14.86
C ILE A 33 5.92 10.50 15.87
N GLU A 34 5.94 10.10 17.14
CA GLU A 34 6.74 10.76 18.16
C GLU A 34 8.23 10.80 17.77
N LYS A 35 8.76 9.67 17.27
CA LYS A 35 10.15 9.62 16.82
C LYS A 35 10.41 10.53 15.63
N ILE A 36 9.53 10.56 14.64
CA ILE A 36 9.62 11.44 13.47
C ILE A 36 9.69 12.90 13.93
N PHE A 37 8.73 13.37 14.74
CA PHE A 37 8.72 14.75 15.22
C PHE A 37 9.85 15.08 16.19
N SER A 38 10.43 14.10 16.90
CA SER A 38 11.67 14.33 17.66
C SER A 38 12.90 14.64 16.77
N ILE A 39 12.87 14.22 15.50
CA ILE A 39 13.95 14.44 14.53
C ILE A 39 13.72 15.77 13.81
N ILE A 40 12.54 15.95 13.22
CA ILE A 40 12.24 17.10 12.35
C ILE A 40 11.71 18.32 13.10
N GLY A 41 11.42 18.19 14.40
CA GLY A 41 10.73 19.21 15.20
C GLY A 41 9.26 19.39 14.79
N GLU A 42 8.50 20.09 15.63
CA GLU A 42 7.11 20.48 15.37
C GLU A 42 7.08 21.95 14.89
N THR A 43 6.10 22.34 14.08
CA THR A 43 5.95 23.75 13.64
C THR A 43 4.72 24.41 14.21
N ASN A 44 3.56 23.76 14.12
CA ASN A 44 2.28 24.33 14.51
C ASN A 44 1.37 23.36 15.26
N LYS A 45 1.76 22.08 15.37
CA LYS A 45 1.03 21.03 16.08
C LYS A 45 -0.40 20.85 15.57
N TRP A 46 -0.59 20.99 14.26
CA TRP A 46 -1.85 20.64 13.62
C TRP A 46 -1.76 19.26 12.96
N CYS A 47 -2.77 18.44 13.24
CA CYS A 47 -2.96 17.17 12.56
C CYS A 47 -4.33 17.06 11.89
N VAL A 48 -4.41 16.16 10.91
CA VAL A 48 -5.64 15.75 10.26
C VAL A 48 -5.73 14.23 10.33
N GLU A 49 -6.92 13.71 10.61
CA GLU A 49 -7.23 12.29 10.42
C GLU A 49 -8.54 12.15 9.66
N LEU A 50 -8.47 11.46 8.51
CA LEU A 50 -9.64 11.00 7.75
C LEU A 50 -9.87 9.53 8.07
N GLY A 51 -11.14 9.16 8.23
CA GLY A 51 -11.52 7.86 8.81
C GLY A 51 -11.36 7.85 10.32
N ALA A 52 -11.72 8.96 10.98
CA ALA A 52 -11.47 9.14 12.40
C ALA A 52 -12.31 8.21 13.30
N LEU A 53 -13.30 7.50 12.76
CA LEU A 53 -14.19 6.60 13.49
C LEU A 53 -14.80 7.30 14.73
N ASN A 54 -14.63 6.72 15.92
CA ASN A 54 -15.10 7.30 17.17
C ASN A 54 -14.08 8.28 17.80
N GLY A 55 -12.99 8.59 17.10
CA GLY A 55 -11.91 9.44 17.53
C GLY A 55 -10.83 8.77 18.37
N VAL A 56 -10.95 7.48 18.70
CA VAL A 56 -10.01 6.75 19.58
C VAL A 56 -9.54 5.44 18.96
N HIS A 57 -10.46 4.66 18.37
CA HIS A 57 -10.17 3.33 17.88
C HIS A 57 -9.19 3.40 16.70
N ASP A 58 -8.03 2.76 16.84
CA ASP A 58 -6.97 2.71 15.83
C ASP A 58 -6.51 4.09 15.33
N SER A 59 -6.79 5.17 16.08
CA SER A 59 -6.41 6.53 15.71
C SER A 59 -4.89 6.75 15.82
N ASN A 60 -4.33 7.34 14.77
CA ASN A 60 -2.93 7.77 14.66
C ASN A 60 -2.68 9.14 15.33
N VAL A 61 -3.73 9.90 15.66
CA VAL A 61 -3.61 11.27 16.18
C VAL A 61 -4.16 11.47 17.58
N TRP A 62 -4.85 10.48 18.17
CA TRP A 62 -5.45 10.62 19.49
C TRP A 62 -4.43 11.01 20.58
N ASP A 63 -3.25 10.39 20.63
CA ASP A 63 -2.21 10.72 21.62
C ASP A 63 -1.71 12.18 21.44
N LEU A 64 -1.60 12.64 20.19
CA LEU A 64 -1.20 14.02 19.89
C LEU A 64 -2.21 15.03 20.44
N LEU A 65 -3.48 14.79 20.17
CA LEU A 65 -4.59 15.67 20.55
C LEU A 65 -4.81 15.70 22.06
N ASN A 66 -4.75 14.55 22.71
CA ASN A 66 -5.17 14.41 24.10
C ASN A 66 -4.03 14.60 25.10
N ASN A 67 -2.80 14.25 24.72
CA ASN A 67 -1.66 14.26 25.65
C ASN A 67 -0.54 15.25 25.24
N LYS A 68 -0.46 15.65 23.98
CA LYS A 68 0.67 16.45 23.46
C LYS A 68 0.28 17.88 23.03
N GLY A 69 -0.99 18.25 23.24
CA GLY A 69 -1.49 19.62 23.03
C GLY A 69 -1.62 20.02 21.56
N TRP A 70 -1.85 19.05 20.67
CA TRP A 70 -2.08 19.31 19.26
C TRP A 70 -3.51 19.77 18.99
N SER A 71 -3.69 20.43 17.85
CA SER A 71 -4.97 20.83 17.28
C SER A 71 -5.30 19.91 16.09
N GLY A 72 -6.59 19.72 15.81
CA GLY A 72 -7.02 18.65 14.91
C GLY A 72 -8.16 19.02 13.98
N VAL A 73 -8.15 18.44 12.78
CA VAL A 73 -9.35 18.26 11.96
C VAL A 73 -9.60 16.76 11.82
N LEU A 74 -10.72 16.27 12.34
CA LEU A 74 -11.10 14.86 12.35
C LEU A 74 -12.33 14.68 11.47
N ILE A 75 -12.20 13.89 10.40
CA ILE A 75 -13.26 13.68 9.41
C ILE A 75 -13.74 12.24 9.48
N GLU A 76 -15.04 12.07 9.65
CA GLU A 76 -15.69 10.76 9.71
C GLU A 76 -17.00 10.79 8.92
N ALA A 77 -17.18 9.83 8.00
CA ALA A 77 -18.35 9.78 7.12
C ALA A 77 -19.57 9.13 7.79
N ASP A 78 -19.38 8.06 8.57
CA ASP A 78 -20.47 7.39 9.25
C ASP A 78 -21.02 8.24 10.40
N ILE A 79 -22.31 8.57 10.31
CA ILE A 79 -22.98 9.43 11.29
C ILE A 79 -22.97 8.85 12.72
N THR A 80 -22.90 7.51 12.87
CA THR A 80 -22.91 6.87 14.18
C THR A 80 -21.56 7.03 14.88
N ASN A 81 -20.47 6.82 14.14
CA ASN A 81 -19.11 7.06 14.59
C ASN A 81 -18.85 8.54 14.80
N TYR A 82 -19.26 9.39 13.85
CA TYR A 82 -19.16 10.83 13.97
C TYR A 82 -19.81 11.36 15.26
N LYS A 83 -21.00 10.90 15.63
CA LYS A 83 -21.65 11.33 16.88
C LYS A 83 -20.83 11.01 18.13
N LYS A 84 -20.14 9.87 18.14
CA LYS A 84 -19.22 9.50 19.24
C LYS A 84 -17.98 10.40 19.23
N LEU A 85 -17.41 10.63 18.06
CA LEU A 85 -16.28 11.54 17.85
C LEU A 85 -16.63 12.98 18.30
N GLN A 86 -17.80 13.48 17.93
CA GLN A 86 -18.28 14.80 18.31
C GLN A 86 -18.47 14.91 19.83
N ALA A 87 -19.07 13.89 20.46
CA ALA A 87 -19.25 13.86 21.91
C ALA A 87 -17.90 13.81 22.66
N LEU A 88 -16.92 13.06 22.13
CA LEU A 88 -15.58 12.97 22.72
C LEU A 88 -14.87 14.32 22.80
N TYR A 89 -15.03 15.16 21.77
CA TYR A 89 -14.37 16.46 21.68
C TYR A 89 -15.33 17.65 21.89
N GLU A 90 -16.47 17.41 22.55
CA GLU A 90 -17.41 18.48 22.87
C GLU A 90 -16.73 19.58 23.70
N GLY A 91 -16.92 20.84 23.27
CA GLY A 91 -16.30 22.00 23.91
C GLY A 91 -14.81 22.24 23.61
N LYS A 92 -14.14 21.35 22.87
CA LYS A 92 -12.73 21.52 22.45
C LYS A 92 -12.64 22.43 21.22
N LYS A 93 -12.29 23.70 21.44
CA LYS A 93 -12.25 24.71 20.37
C LYS A 93 -11.12 24.51 19.35
N ASN A 94 -10.08 23.76 19.70
CA ASN A 94 -8.92 23.48 18.85
C ASN A 94 -9.06 22.18 18.05
N ILE A 95 -10.22 21.53 18.09
CA ILE A 95 -10.51 20.28 17.38
C ILE A 95 -11.80 20.47 16.58
N ALA A 96 -11.69 20.35 15.26
CA ALA A 96 -12.83 20.40 14.35
C ALA A 96 -13.25 18.96 14.00
N CYS A 97 -14.43 18.54 14.44
CA CYS A 97 -15.03 17.26 14.02
C CYS A 97 -15.99 17.51 12.85
N VAL A 98 -15.72 16.89 11.70
CA VAL A 98 -16.47 17.07 10.45
C VAL A 98 -17.15 15.75 10.06
N ASN A 99 -18.47 15.79 9.80
CA ASN A 99 -19.19 14.66 9.22
C ASN A 99 -19.31 14.86 7.72
N GLU A 100 -18.50 14.15 6.93
CA GLU A 100 -18.47 14.36 5.49
C GLU A 100 -18.09 13.10 4.74
N PHE A 101 -18.77 12.85 3.62
CA PHE A 101 -18.35 11.86 2.64
C PHE A 101 -17.52 12.58 1.59
N VAL A 102 -16.19 12.55 1.78
CA VAL A 102 -15.26 13.35 0.98
C VAL A 102 -15.33 13.01 -0.50
N SER A 103 -15.05 13.99 -1.35
CA SER A 103 -14.93 13.83 -2.80
C SER A 103 -13.54 14.24 -3.27
N PHE A 104 -13.21 13.88 -4.51
CA PHE A 104 -11.94 14.28 -5.11
C PHE A 104 -11.87 15.78 -5.43
N GLU A 105 -13.02 16.42 -5.64
CA GLU A 105 -13.14 17.81 -6.11
C GLU A 105 -14.46 18.45 -5.64
N GLY A 106 -14.59 19.76 -5.79
CA GLY A 106 -15.79 20.51 -5.39
C GLY A 106 -15.87 20.74 -3.88
N GLU A 107 -17.08 21.02 -3.39
CA GLU A 107 -17.31 21.47 -2.00
C GLU A 107 -16.99 20.41 -0.93
N HIS A 108 -17.05 19.11 -1.29
CA HIS A 108 -16.69 18.01 -0.39
C HIS A 108 -15.22 17.57 -0.55
N SER A 109 -14.41 18.32 -1.30
CA SER A 109 -12.97 18.06 -1.39
C SER A 109 -12.23 18.45 -0.12
N LEU A 110 -11.10 17.80 0.14
CA LEU A 110 -10.27 18.09 1.31
C LEU A 110 -9.86 19.56 1.39
N ASP A 111 -9.45 20.15 0.27
CA ASP A 111 -9.06 21.57 0.22
C ASP A 111 -10.21 22.50 0.65
N LYS A 112 -11.45 22.17 0.26
CA LYS A 112 -12.63 22.94 0.65
C LYS A 112 -12.98 22.73 2.11
N ILE A 113 -13.03 21.48 2.57
CA ILE A 113 -13.28 21.16 3.98
C ILE A 113 -12.28 21.88 4.88
N PHE A 114 -10.98 21.78 4.57
CA PHE A 114 -9.94 22.43 5.36
C PHE A 114 -10.05 23.96 5.34
N SER A 115 -10.56 24.57 4.25
CA SER A 115 -10.76 26.02 4.16
C SER A 115 -11.82 26.56 5.13
N HIS A 116 -12.70 25.70 5.63
CA HIS A 116 -13.70 26.04 6.64
C HIS A 116 -13.19 25.85 8.08
N THR A 117 -11.91 25.52 8.26
CA THR A 117 -11.29 25.28 9.57
C THR A 117 -10.14 26.26 9.82
N GLN A 118 -9.56 26.20 11.02
CA GLN A 118 -8.39 27.01 11.41
C GLN A 118 -7.05 26.37 11.02
N ILE A 119 -7.07 25.24 10.31
CA ILE A 119 -5.83 24.54 9.95
C ILE A 119 -4.97 25.40 9.01
N PRO A 120 -3.66 25.55 9.30
CA PRO A 120 -2.76 26.26 8.41
C PRO A 120 -2.55 25.50 7.10
N LYS A 121 -2.24 26.23 6.01
CA LYS A 121 -1.94 25.62 4.70
C LYS A 121 -0.78 24.63 4.78
N GLU A 122 0.23 24.95 5.56
CA GLU A 122 1.30 24.05 5.94
C GLU A 122 1.07 23.59 7.37
N PHE A 123 0.77 22.31 7.57
CA PHE A 123 0.50 21.71 8.89
C PHE A 123 1.44 20.52 9.15
N ASP A 124 1.50 20.04 10.38
CA ASP A 124 2.50 19.05 10.75
C ASP A 124 2.17 17.63 10.25
N LEU A 125 0.95 17.13 10.46
CA LEU A 125 0.63 15.72 10.21
C LEU A 125 -0.70 15.49 9.49
N LEU A 126 -0.69 14.74 8.38
CA LEU A 126 -1.88 14.19 7.75
C LEU A 126 -1.92 12.66 7.94
N SER A 127 -3.09 12.11 8.31
CA SER A 127 -3.39 10.68 8.29
C SER A 127 -4.61 10.43 7.38
N LEU A 128 -4.44 9.61 6.35
CA LEU A 128 -5.49 9.18 5.42
C LEU A 128 -5.69 7.66 5.52
N ASP A 129 -6.84 7.26 6.02
CA ASP A 129 -7.23 5.85 6.19
C ASP A 129 -8.75 5.74 5.98
N ILE A 130 -9.18 5.47 4.75
CA ILE A 130 -10.61 5.38 4.39
C ILE A 130 -10.92 4.14 3.55
N ASP A 131 -10.10 3.09 3.70
CA ASP A 131 -10.22 1.81 3.01
C ASP A 131 -10.20 1.91 1.45
N GLY A 132 -9.39 2.81 0.86
CA GLY A 132 -8.86 2.59 -0.49
C GLY A 132 -8.64 3.80 -1.42
N ASN A 133 -9.38 4.90 -1.25
CA ASN A 133 -9.27 6.08 -2.13
C ASN A 133 -8.13 7.04 -1.75
N GLU A 134 -7.19 6.62 -0.90
CA GLU A 134 -6.12 7.46 -0.36
C GLU A 134 -5.22 8.03 -1.46
N TYR A 135 -4.90 7.23 -2.50
CA TYR A 135 -4.11 7.70 -3.64
C TYR A 135 -4.77 8.92 -4.30
N HIS A 136 -6.07 8.83 -4.60
CA HIS A 136 -6.81 9.87 -5.35
C HIS A 136 -7.08 11.11 -4.50
N LEU A 137 -7.35 10.93 -3.21
CA LEU A 137 -7.53 12.04 -2.26
C LEU A 137 -6.21 12.76 -1.98
N TRP A 138 -5.12 12.03 -1.83
CA TRP A 138 -3.82 12.65 -1.63
C TRP A 138 -3.35 13.37 -2.90
N GLU A 139 -3.60 12.79 -4.08
CA GLU A 139 -3.38 13.45 -5.37
C GLU A 139 -4.15 14.77 -5.45
N SER A 140 -5.45 14.78 -5.12
CA SER A 140 -6.32 15.95 -5.26
C SER A 140 -6.11 17.04 -4.21
N LEU A 141 -5.42 16.75 -3.11
CA LEU A 141 -5.03 17.75 -2.12
C LEU A 141 -3.92 18.66 -2.69
N VAL A 142 -4.26 19.88 -3.10
CA VAL A 142 -3.32 20.79 -3.77
C VAL A 142 -3.08 22.10 -3.01
N ASN A 143 -4.04 22.57 -2.22
CA ASN A 143 -3.93 23.84 -1.51
C ASN A 143 -3.31 23.71 -0.11
N TYR A 144 -3.14 22.48 0.38
CA TYR A 144 -2.53 22.20 1.68
C TYR A 144 -1.36 21.22 1.54
N SER A 145 -0.42 21.34 2.47
CA SER A 145 0.89 20.70 2.38
C SER A 145 1.36 20.26 3.77
N PRO A 146 1.01 19.04 4.23
CA PRO A 146 1.50 18.52 5.50
C PRO A 146 3.02 18.31 5.47
N ARG A 147 3.69 18.38 6.63
CA ARG A 147 5.12 18.04 6.74
C ARG A 147 5.35 16.53 6.77
N VAL A 148 4.41 15.80 7.37
CA VAL A 148 4.37 14.34 7.45
C VAL A 148 3.00 13.85 6.96
N ALA A 149 2.97 12.83 6.10
CA ALA A 149 1.75 12.23 5.61
C ALA A 149 1.78 10.71 5.85
N ILE A 150 0.75 10.18 6.50
CA ILE A 150 0.49 8.76 6.70
C ILE A 150 -0.63 8.39 5.75
N ILE A 151 -0.36 7.44 4.87
CA ILE A 151 -1.26 7.07 3.78
C ILE A 151 -1.44 5.56 3.81
N GLU A 152 -2.67 5.10 4.00
CA GLU A 152 -3.01 3.68 3.93
C GLU A 152 -2.78 3.10 2.52
N PHE A 153 -2.32 1.87 2.43
CA PHE A 153 -2.18 1.12 1.18
C PHE A 153 -2.73 -0.30 1.32
N ASN A 154 -3.02 -0.95 0.19
CA ASN A 154 -3.44 -2.35 0.22
C ASN A 154 -2.21 -3.27 0.40
N PRO A 155 -2.07 -3.96 1.55
CA PRO A 155 -0.88 -4.78 1.84
C PRO A 155 -0.83 -6.08 1.04
N SER A 156 -1.93 -6.49 0.40
CA SER A 156 -1.98 -7.71 -0.42
C SER A 156 -1.37 -7.53 -1.80
N ILE A 157 -1.16 -6.28 -2.24
CA ILE A 157 -0.55 -5.97 -3.53
C ILE A 157 0.98 -5.97 -3.39
N PRO A 158 1.70 -6.80 -4.17
CA PRO A 158 3.16 -6.87 -4.09
C PRO A 158 3.88 -5.54 -4.37
N ASN A 159 5.01 -5.31 -3.68
CA ASN A 159 5.84 -4.09 -3.80
C ASN A 159 6.33 -3.76 -5.21
N ASP A 160 6.38 -4.75 -6.11
CA ASP A 160 6.81 -4.63 -7.50
C ASP A 160 5.65 -4.39 -8.47
N ILE A 161 4.41 -4.34 -7.99
CA ILE A 161 3.21 -4.07 -8.77
C ILE A 161 2.79 -2.62 -8.58
N ASP A 162 2.68 -1.89 -9.69
CA ASP A 162 2.10 -0.55 -9.71
C ASP A 162 0.60 -0.67 -10.00
N PHE A 163 -0.21 -0.50 -8.96
CA PHE A 163 -1.67 -0.55 -9.05
C PHE A 163 -2.29 0.62 -8.32
N VAL A 164 -3.24 1.25 -8.98
CA VAL A 164 -4.13 2.26 -8.43
C VAL A 164 -5.54 1.82 -8.77
N GLN A 165 -6.42 1.75 -7.77
CA GLN A 165 -7.83 1.50 -8.04
C GLN A 165 -8.41 2.56 -8.98
N PRO A 166 -9.46 2.26 -9.77
CA PRO A 166 -10.12 3.29 -10.58
C PRO A 166 -10.58 4.47 -9.70
N ARG A 167 -10.54 5.68 -10.27
CA ARG A 167 -10.91 6.93 -9.57
C ARG A 167 -12.42 7.02 -9.39
N ASP A 168 -12.93 6.34 -8.36
CA ASP A 168 -14.35 6.28 -8.03
C ASP A 168 -14.50 6.07 -6.52
N MET A 169 -15.26 6.97 -5.85
CA MET A 169 -15.52 6.88 -4.41
C MET A 169 -16.34 5.65 -4.00
N ASN A 170 -16.91 4.91 -4.95
CA ASN A 170 -17.64 3.66 -4.71
C ASN A 170 -16.76 2.39 -4.83
N ILE A 171 -15.47 2.54 -5.13
CA ILE A 171 -14.53 1.42 -5.27
C ILE A 171 -13.60 1.35 -4.06
N PHE A 172 -13.45 0.13 -3.51
CA PHE A 172 -12.67 -0.18 -2.31
C PHE A 172 -11.72 -1.34 -2.61
N GLN A 173 -10.70 -1.07 -3.44
CA GLN A 173 -9.66 -2.04 -3.81
C GLN A 173 -8.30 -1.64 -3.22
N GLY A 174 -8.14 -0.38 -2.82
CA GLY A 174 -6.89 0.21 -2.39
C GLY A 174 -5.87 0.36 -3.53
N SER A 175 -4.71 0.91 -3.16
CA SER A 175 -3.60 1.12 -4.08
C SER A 175 -2.34 0.44 -3.55
N SER A 176 -1.42 0.12 -4.46
CA SER A 176 -0.13 -0.48 -4.12
C SER A 176 0.77 0.49 -3.35
N LEU A 177 1.68 -0.02 -2.52
CA LEU A 177 2.73 0.80 -1.91
C LEU A 177 3.61 1.49 -2.97
N LEU A 178 3.83 0.84 -4.12
CA LEU A 178 4.65 1.39 -5.21
C LEU A 178 3.99 2.62 -5.85
N SER A 179 2.68 2.60 -6.07
CA SER A 179 1.95 3.74 -6.63
C SER A 179 1.93 4.93 -5.66
N LEU A 180 1.71 4.69 -4.36
CA LEU A 180 1.82 5.73 -3.34
C LEU A 180 3.24 6.29 -3.22
N PHE A 181 4.26 5.44 -3.30
CA PHE A 181 5.66 5.89 -3.33
C PHE A 181 5.91 6.85 -4.50
N ARG A 182 5.40 6.54 -5.70
CA ARG A 182 5.51 7.40 -6.88
C ARG A 182 4.72 8.70 -6.70
N MET A 183 3.51 8.64 -6.16
CA MET A 183 2.69 9.83 -5.84
C MET A 183 3.41 10.75 -4.85
N GLY A 184 3.96 10.19 -3.76
CA GLY A 184 4.74 10.96 -2.80
C GLY A 184 5.90 11.70 -3.45
N LYS A 185 6.68 11.02 -4.31
CA LYS A 185 7.76 11.66 -5.07
C LYS A 185 7.27 12.80 -5.95
N GLN A 186 6.14 12.64 -6.64
CA GLN A 186 5.53 13.69 -7.46
C GLN A 186 5.10 14.91 -6.63
N LYS A 187 4.60 14.68 -5.42
CA LYS A 187 4.16 15.73 -4.48
C LYS A 187 5.30 16.34 -3.64
N GLY A 188 6.55 15.94 -3.86
CA GLY A 188 7.71 16.45 -3.12
C GLY A 188 7.90 15.81 -1.74
N TYR A 189 7.55 14.53 -1.60
CA TYR A 189 7.71 13.74 -0.39
C TYR A 189 8.63 12.54 -0.62
N GLU A 190 9.13 12.01 0.49
CA GLU A 190 10.00 10.86 0.56
C GLU A 190 9.46 9.87 1.59
N LEU A 191 9.42 8.58 1.23
CA LEU A 191 9.01 7.51 2.14
C LEU A 191 10.09 7.33 3.21
N VAL A 192 9.69 7.29 4.48
CA VAL A 192 10.61 7.08 5.62
C VAL A 192 10.32 5.81 6.39
N CYS A 193 9.07 5.34 6.39
CA CYS A 193 8.68 4.16 7.13
C CYS A 193 7.44 3.52 6.51
N VAL A 194 7.32 2.20 6.62
CA VAL A 194 6.09 1.47 6.34
C VAL A 194 5.79 0.59 7.54
N VAL A 195 4.63 0.78 8.16
CA VAL A 195 4.23 0.08 9.38
C VAL A 195 2.84 -0.50 9.18
N GLY A 196 2.73 -1.83 9.23
CA GLY A 196 1.47 -2.52 8.92
C GLY A 196 0.98 -2.20 7.51
N VAL A 197 -0.13 -1.48 7.42
CA VAL A 197 -0.80 -1.01 6.19
C VAL A 197 -0.58 0.48 5.92
N ASN A 198 0.25 1.15 6.72
CA ASN A 198 0.46 2.59 6.65
C ASN A 198 1.85 2.92 6.07
N ALA A 199 1.86 3.75 5.02
CA ALA A 199 3.08 4.32 4.44
C ALA A 199 3.27 5.75 4.96
N ILE A 200 4.42 6.02 5.59
CA ILE A 200 4.73 7.31 6.21
C ILE A 200 5.75 8.07 5.37
N PHE A 201 5.33 9.25 4.91
CA PHE A 201 6.07 10.15 4.06
C PHE A 201 6.43 11.43 4.82
N VAL A 202 7.60 12.00 4.50
CA VAL A 202 8.00 13.33 4.95
C VAL A 202 8.32 14.20 3.76
N LYS A 203 8.23 15.53 3.93
CA LYS A 203 8.73 16.46 2.91
C LYS A 203 10.17 16.16 2.51
N LYS A 204 10.46 16.27 1.21
CA LYS A 204 11.75 15.89 0.61
C LYS A 204 12.95 16.57 1.29
N GLU A 205 12.80 17.83 1.70
CA GLU A 205 13.82 18.60 2.39
C GLU A 205 14.12 18.10 3.81
N LEU A 206 13.17 17.41 4.46
CA LEU A 206 13.33 16.82 5.80
C LEU A 206 13.94 15.41 5.74
N PHE A 207 13.80 14.71 4.62
CA PHE A 207 14.25 13.33 4.44
C PHE A 207 15.74 13.07 4.80
N PRO A 208 16.71 13.95 4.47
CA PRO A 208 18.11 13.71 4.83
C PRO A 208 18.36 13.53 6.33
N MET A 209 17.48 14.07 7.19
CA MET A 209 17.60 13.97 8.66
C MET A 209 17.42 12.54 9.20
N PHE A 210 16.85 11.64 8.40
CA PHE A 210 16.58 10.25 8.79
C PHE A 210 17.73 9.28 8.52
N GLY A 211 18.74 9.69 7.73
CA GLY A 211 19.89 8.84 7.41
C GLY A 211 19.57 7.56 6.61
N ILE A 212 18.37 7.48 6.00
CA ILE A 212 17.94 6.32 5.21
C ILE A 212 18.63 6.35 3.85
N LYS A 213 19.35 5.27 3.50
CA LYS A 213 20.13 5.18 2.27
C LYS A 213 19.32 4.68 1.07
N ASN A 214 18.38 3.77 1.32
CA ASN A 214 17.48 3.23 0.31
C ASN A 214 16.06 3.21 0.87
N ASN A 215 15.20 4.09 0.35
CA ASN A 215 13.80 4.19 0.74
C ASN A 215 12.82 3.60 -0.27
N SER A 216 13.28 2.68 -1.13
CA SER A 216 12.38 1.94 -2.01
C SER A 216 11.37 1.11 -1.21
N PRO A 217 10.14 0.88 -1.74
CA PRO A 217 9.15 -0.01 -1.12
C PRO A 217 9.72 -1.35 -0.67
N GLU A 218 10.50 -2.01 -1.53
CA GLU A 218 11.13 -3.30 -1.22
C GLU A 218 12.12 -3.23 -0.05
N SER A 219 12.77 -2.08 0.17
CA SER A 219 13.71 -1.90 1.27
C SER A 219 13.04 -1.51 2.59
N LEU A 220 11.88 -0.87 2.57
CA LEU A 220 11.19 -0.38 3.76
C LEU A 220 10.01 -1.26 4.20
N TYR A 221 9.50 -2.12 3.30
CA TYR A 221 8.40 -3.03 3.59
C TYR A 221 8.79 -4.47 3.27
N THR A 222 9.20 -5.20 4.31
CA THR A 222 9.67 -6.59 4.19
C THR A 222 8.62 -7.64 4.53
N ASP A 223 7.46 -7.24 5.08
CA ASP A 223 6.36 -8.16 5.34
C ASP A 223 5.67 -8.54 4.02
N LYS A 224 5.72 -9.83 3.70
CA LYS A 224 5.14 -10.40 2.47
C LYS A 224 4.06 -11.44 2.78
N SER A 225 3.55 -11.45 4.02
CA SER A 225 2.58 -12.43 4.52
C SER A 225 1.25 -12.39 3.76
N ALA A 226 0.86 -11.22 3.26
CA ALA A 226 -0.35 -11.01 2.49
C ALA A 226 -0.22 -11.34 0.98
N TYR A 227 0.98 -11.65 0.48
CA TYR A 227 1.20 -11.79 -0.96
C TYR A 227 0.70 -13.14 -1.47
N THR A 228 -0.18 -13.11 -2.46
CA THR A 228 -0.60 -14.29 -3.24
C THR A 228 0.22 -14.36 -4.52
N ARG A 229 1.09 -15.36 -4.69
CA ARG A 229 1.89 -15.57 -5.91
C ARG A 229 1.30 -16.68 -6.76
N LEU A 230 1.20 -16.43 -8.07
CA LEU A 230 0.73 -17.40 -9.06
C LEU A 230 1.86 -17.78 -10.02
N PHE A 231 2.09 -19.08 -10.24
CA PHE A 231 3.03 -19.58 -11.24
C PHE A 231 2.50 -20.82 -11.94
N GLN A 232 3.12 -21.21 -13.06
CA GLN A 232 2.68 -22.31 -13.90
C GLN A 232 3.71 -23.45 -13.95
N LEU A 233 3.23 -24.69 -13.92
CA LEU A 233 4.03 -25.89 -14.16
C LEU A 233 3.99 -26.28 -15.65
N TYR A 234 4.94 -27.12 -16.06
CA TYR A 234 5.05 -27.60 -17.45
C TYR A 234 3.81 -28.32 -17.97
N ASP A 235 3.01 -28.92 -17.09
CA ASP A 235 1.77 -29.60 -17.45
C ASP A 235 0.54 -28.67 -17.57
N GLY A 236 0.74 -27.37 -17.36
CA GLY A 236 -0.32 -26.36 -17.37
C GLY A 236 -1.03 -26.17 -16.04
N THR A 237 -0.57 -26.82 -14.96
CA THR A 237 -1.10 -26.58 -13.61
C THR A 237 -0.70 -25.19 -13.13
N LEU A 238 -1.68 -24.40 -12.69
CA LEU A 238 -1.43 -23.15 -11.97
C LEU A 238 -1.23 -23.44 -10.47
N VAL A 239 -0.26 -22.80 -9.84
CA VAL A 239 0.07 -23.03 -8.42
C VAL A 239 0.09 -21.70 -7.70
N LEU A 240 -0.54 -21.68 -6.54
CA LEU A 240 -0.49 -20.58 -5.59
C LEU A 240 0.62 -20.80 -4.56
N SER A 241 1.31 -19.73 -4.20
CA SER A 241 2.30 -19.71 -3.12
C SER A 241 2.18 -18.42 -2.31
N GLY A 242 2.42 -18.48 -1.01
CA GLY A 242 2.20 -17.36 -0.10
C GLY A 242 0.79 -17.40 0.50
N CYS A 243 0.13 -16.26 0.56
CA CYS A 243 -1.23 -16.14 1.09
C CYS A 243 -2.21 -16.94 0.21
N ASP A 244 -2.91 -17.89 0.81
CA ASP A 244 -3.94 -18.71 0.13
C ASP A 244 -5.36 -18.30 0.54
N THR A 245 -5.53 -17.12 1.16
CA THR A 245 -6.79 -16.69 1.78
C THR A 245 -7.18 -15.31 1.29
N LEU A 246 -8.44 -15.15 0.86
CA LEU A 246 -9.07 -13.86 0.60
C LEU A 246 -9.25 -13.12 1.94
N LEU A 247 -8.33 -12.20 2.25
CA LEU A 247 -8.18 -11.58 3.58
C LEU A 247 -9.49 -11.03 4.15
N TRP A 248 -10.19 -10.20 3.36
CA TRP A 248 -11.44 -9.56 3.79
C TRP A 248 -12.66 -10.49 3.80
N HIS A 249 -12.62 -11.63 3.10
CA HIS A 249 -13.71 -12.60 3.07
C HIS A 249 -13.46 -13.84 3.93
N LYS A 250 -12.25 -14.00 4.46
CA LYS A 250 -11.80 -15.14 5.27
C LYS A 250 -12.05 -16.50 4.58
N LYS A 251 -11.87 -16.54 3.25
CA LYS A 251 -12.08 -17.74 2.42
C LYS A 251 -10.77 -18.19 1.78
N LYS A 252 -10.46 -19.48 1.88
CA LYS A 252 -9.32 -20.06 1.17
C LYS A 252 -9.56 -20.09 -0.34
N ILE A 253 -8.52 -19.77 -1.09
CA ILE A 253 -8.45 -19.93 -2.54
C ILE A 253 -8.12 -21.41 -2.80
N ARG A 254 -9.07 -22.16 -3.37
CA ARG A 254 -8.80 -23.56 -3.71
C ARG A 254 -8.02 -23.59 -5.01
N SER A 255 -6.90 -24.31 -5.03
CA SER A 255 -6.04 -24.39 -6.21
C SER A 255 -6.77 -24.89 -7.46
N GLU A 256 -7.85 -25.69 -7.32
CA GLU A 256 -8.61 -26.18 -8.48
C GLU A 256 -9.54 -25.11 -9.08
N ASP A 257 -9.99 -24.11 -8.30
CA ASP A 257 -10.91 -23.06 -8.77
C ASP A 257 -10.25 -22.08 -9.73
N ILE A 258 -8.92 -21.98 -9.69
CA ILE A 258 -8.14 -21.07 -10.55
C ILE A 258 -7.66 -21.73 -11.85
N GLN A 259 -7.92 -23.03 -12.05
CA GLN A 259 -7.33 -23.78 -13.15
C GLN A 259 -8.08 -23.52 -14.45
N ILE A 260 -7.33 -23.14 -15.49
CA ILE A 260 -7.87 -23.01 -16.86
C ILE A 260 -7.93 -24.38 -17.55
N VAL A 261 -6.90 -25.22 -17.35
CA VAL A 261 -6.82 -26.56 -17.93
C VAL A 261 -7.49 -27.57 -16.98
N PRO A 262 -8.50 -28.35 -17.43
CA PRO A 262 -9.10 -29.39 -16.59
C PRO A 262 -8.07 -30.43 -16.16
N ARG A 263 -8.18 -30.97 -14.94
CA ARG A 263 -7.20 -31.93 -14.36
C ARG A 263 -6.81 -33.07 -15.31
N ARG A 264 -7.77 -33.64 -16.04
CA ARG A 264 -7.54 -34.74 -17.03
C ARG A 264 -6.68 -34.34 -18.24
N LYS A 265 -6.50 -33.05 -18.49
CA LYS A 265 -5.72 -32.48 -19.60
C LYS A 265 -4.40 -31.84 -19.12
N ARG A 266 -4.10 -31.88 -17.83
CA ARG A 266 -2.81 -31.38 -17.29
C ARG A 266 -1.74 -32.43 -17.48
N TYR A 267 -1.01 -32.32 -18.58
CA TYR A 267 0.16 -33.13 -18.87
C TYR A 267 1.13 -32.32 -19.74
N TYR A 268 2.43 -32.55 -19.57
CA TYR A 268 3.43 -31.86 -20.38
C TYR A 268 3.23 -32.18 -21.88
N PRO A 269 2.93 -31.19 -22.74
CA PRO A 269 2.59 -31.44 -24.15
C PRO A 269 3.73 -32.06 -24.96
N ALA A 270 4.97 -31.76 -24.56
CA ALA A 270 6.17 -32.27 -25.22
C ALA A 270 6.67 -33.58 -24.63
N LYS A 271 5.81 -34.36 -23.96
CA LYS A 271 6.12 -35.75 -23.58
C LYS A 271 6.78 -36.44 -24.78
N ILE A 272 8.06 -36.79 -24.58
CA ILE A 272 8.78 -37.72 -25.45
C ILE A 272 8.04 -39.04 -25.26
N ASP A 273 7.19 -39.38 -26.21
CA ASP A 273 6.55 -40.68 -26.21
C ASP A 273 7.65 -41.74 -26.32
N GLU A 274 7.80 -42.58 -25.28
CA GLU A 274 8.72 -43.74 -25.30
C GLU A 274 8.36 -44.73 -26.41
N ARG A 275 7.16 -44.61 -27.02
CA ARG A 275 6.84 -45.33 -28.25
C ARG A 275 7.78 -44.89 -29.37
N LYS A 276 8.88 -45.64 -29.53
CA LYS A 276 9.84 -45.61 -30.65
C LYS A 276 9.15 -45.36 -32.01
N VAL A 277 7.93 -45.86 -32.18
CA VAL A 277 7.10 -45.75 -33.39
C VAL A 277 6.73 -44.30 -33.73
N ILE A 278 6.23 -43.49 -32.79
CA ILE A 278 5.80 -42.11 -33.08
C ILE A 278 7.02 -41.20 -33.34
N ARG A 279 8.13 -41.47 -32.65
CA ARG A 279 9.39 -40.78 -32.89
C ARG A 279 9.99 -41.14 -34.25
N SER A 280 10.02 -42.42 -34.60
CA SER A 280 10.44 -42.90 -35.93
C SER A 280 9.59 -42.28 -37.04
N LEU A 281 8.26 -42.25 -36.89
CA LEU A 281 7.36 -41.60 -37.84
C LEU A 281 7.63 -40.10 -37.95
N LYS A 282 7.74 -39.37 -36.83
CA LYS A 282 8.03 -37.93 -36.84
C LYS A 282 9.40 -37.62 -37.44
N ASP A 283 10.43 -38.42 -37.15
CA ASP A 283 11.78 -38.25 -37.70
C ASP A 283 11.82 -38.62 -39.20
N THR A 284 11.07 -39.64 -39.63
CA THR A 284 10.91 -39.98 -41.04
C THR A 284 10.22 -38.86 -41.80
N VAL A 285 9.12 -38.33 -41.27
CA VAL A 285 8.39 -37.18 -41.85
C VAL A 285 9.25 -35.93 -41.90
N ARG A 286 10.07 -35.67 -40.87
CA ARG A 286 11.03 -34.55 -40.82
C ARG A 286 12.15 -34.64 -41.84
N ARG A 287 12.50 -35.87 -42.27
CA ARG A 287 13.53 -36.13 -43.29
C ARG A 287 12.97 -36.12 -44.72
N LEU A 288 11.66 -35.98 -44.90
CA LEU A 288 11.07 -35.84 -46.24
C LEU A 288 11.46 -34.48 -46.85
N PRO A 289 11.81 -34.42 -48.15
CA PRO A 289 12.17 -33.17 -48.84
C PRO A 289 11.09 -32.08 -48.77
N LEU A 290 9.83 -32.50 -48.59
CA LEU A 290 8.65 -31.63 -48.53
C LEU A 290 8.34 -31.09 -47.12
N TYR A 291 9.09 -31.50 -46.08
CA TYR A 291 8.85 -31.05 -44.71
C TYR A 291 8.90 -29.52 -44.52
N PRO A 292 9.82 -28.76 -45.18
CA PRO A 292 9.83 -27.30 -45.11
C PRO A 292 8.55 -26.65 -45.67
N LEU A 293 7.90 -27.27 -46.65
CA LEU A 293 6.62 -26.83 -47.22
C LEU A 293 5.46 -27.05 -46.24
N LEU A 294 5.44 -28.20 -45.55
CA LEU A 294 4.44 -28.52 -44.52
C LEU A 294 4.48 -27.58 -43.31
N LEU A 295 5.67 -27.09 -42.92
CA LEU A 295 5.82 -26.11 -41.85
C LEU A 295 5.21 -24.74 -42.20
N LYS A 296 5.33 -24.30 -43.47
CA LYS A 296 4.72 -23.04 -43.93
C LYS A 296 3.20 -23.06 -43.85
N PHE A 297 2.55 -24.18 -44.19
CA PHE A 297 1.10 -24.35 -44.04
C PHE A 297 0.64 -24.39 -42.58
N ARG A 298 1.47 -24.91 -41.66
CA ARG A 298 1.13 -25.00 -40.24
C ARG A 298 1.19 -23.65 -39.52
N ASN A 299 2.15 -22.81 -39.88
CA ASN A 299 2.29 -21.47 -39.29
C ASN A 299 1.21 -20.50 -39.78
N TRP A 300 0.64 -20.70 -40.97
CA TRP A 300 -0.48 -19.90 -41.47
C TRP A 300 -1.75 -20.03 -40.60
N ARG A 301 -1.90 -21.15 -39.87
CA ARG A 301 -3.07 -21.44 -39.04
C ARG A 301 -2.97 -20.93 -37.60
N PHE A 302 -1.83 -20.37 -37.21
CA PHE A 302 -1.58 -19.81 -35.87
C PHE A 302 -1.50 -18.28 -35.84
N TYR A 303 -1.55 -17.62 -37.01
CA TYR A 303 -1.51 -16.16 -37.16
C TYR A 303 -2.70 -15.62 -37.98
N GLY A 304 -3.83 -16.33 -37.97
CA GLY A 304 -5.10 -15.89 -38.54
C GLY A 304 -6.19 -15.86 -37.48
#